data_AF-A0A7K9APP9-F1
#
_entry.id   AF-A0A7K9APP9-F1
#
_cell.length_a   1.000
_cell.length_b   1.000
_cell.length_c   1.000
_cell.angle_alpha   90.00
_cell.angle_beta   90.00
_cell.angle_gamma   90.00
#
_symmetry.space_group_name_H-M   'P 1'
#
loop_
_entity.id
_entity.type
_entity.pdbx_description
1 polymer ?
#
loop_
_entity_poly.entity_id
_entity_poly.type
_entity_poly.pdbx_seq_one_letter_code
_entity_poly.pdbx_strand_id
1 'polypeptide(L)'
;QSLSTGVAVAGLIVLARSVRLTTKFTSALDIPVEFVEKNVKLRGKIHHVTEKGLEVEHIPISIPFITFIQRKWQSNSLLLIRLAGVELTPSGMVWLLEELKPSQMIWFQLLGRQDLALECLVLVNKGRFLSVCLNEEILRQGLGRTARIEGLHHDSRLYWKLHKRLLRAELKALKKNKGIWKEESSFEKIRDHISNNKFVQTLKQFANWLRSY
;
A
#
# COMPACT_ATOMS: atom_id res chain seq x y z
N GLN A 1 45.54 -17.02 -18.95
CA GLN A 1 45.13 -15.66 -18.56
C GLN A 1 43.59 -15.52 -18.47
N SER A 2 42.89 -16.48 -17.86
CA SER A 2 41.41 -16.57 -17.95
C SER A 2 40.66 -16.31 -16.65
N LEU A 3 41.28 -16.49 -15.48
CA LEU A 3 40.61 -16.28 -14.18
C LEU A 3 40.50 -14.80 -13.78
N SER A 4 41.57 -14.03 -13.96
CA SER A 4 41.64 -12.63 -13.50
C SER A 4 40.68 -11.70 -14.27
N THR A 5 40.59 -11.88 -15.60
CA THR A 5 39.66 -11.12 -16.45
C THR A 5 38.20 -11.42 -16.12
N GLY A 6 37.85 -12.68 -15.83
CA GLY A 6 36.50 -13.06 -15.43
C GLY A 6 36.06 -12.42 -14.11
N VAL A 7 36.95 -12.37 -13.12
CA VAL A 7 36.69 -11.72 -11.83
C VAL A 7 36.57 -10.20 -11.97
N ALA A 8 37.40 -9.57 -12.81
CA ALA A 8 37.32 -8.13 -13.07
C ALA A 8 35.99 -7.73 -13.73
N VAL A 9 35.54 -8.49 -14.74
CA VAL A 9 34.26 -8.26 -15.42
C VAL A 9 33.08 -8.49 -14.46
N ALA A 10 33.11 -9.55 -13.66
CA ALA A 10 32.10 -9.80 -12.64
C ALA A 10 32.03 -8.67 -11.61
N GLY A 11 33.18 -8.17 -11.15
CA GLY A 11 33.27 -7.01 -10.25
C GLY A 11 32.65 -5.75 -10.85
N LEU A 12 32.92 -5.47 -12.13
CA LEU A 12 32.37 -4.30 -12.83
C LEU A 12 30.85 -4.38 -13.00
N ILE A 13 30.30 -5.58 -13.25
CA ILE A 13 28.84 -5.82 -13.32
C ILE A 13 28.18 -5.61 -11.96
N VAL A 14 28.81 -6.10 -10.87
CA VAL A 14 28.30 -5.92 -9.51
C VAL A 14 28.31 -4.43 -9.12
N LEU A 15 29.38 -3.71 -9.46
CA LEU A 15 29.48 -2.27 -9.24
C LEU A 15 28.46 -1.49 -10.06
N ALA A 16 28.26 -1.80 -11.34
CA ALA A 16 27.25 -1.15 -12.16
C ALA A 16 25.82 -1.37 -11.61
N ARG A 17 25.52 -2.58 -11.12
CA ARG A 17 24.24 -2.89 -10.46
C ARG A 17 24.07 -2.16 -9.13
N SER A 18 25.13 -2.05 -8.33
CA SER A 18 25.07 -1.31 -7.06
C SER A 18 24.90 0.19 -7.30
N VAL A 19 25.58 0.76 -8.30
CA VAL A 19 25.44 2.17 -8.67
C VAL A 19 23.99 2.49 -9.02
N ARG A 20 23.31 1.66 -9.83
CA ARG A 20 21.88 1.82 -10.15
C ARG A 20 20.94 1.72 -8.94
N LEU A 21 21.34 1.04 -7.86
CA LEU A 21 20.58 1.01 -6.59
C LEU A 21 20.88 2.20 -5.68
N THR A 22 21.99 2.91 -5.95
CA THR A 22 22.40 4.11 -5.22
C THR A 22 22.04 5.41 -5.93
N THR A 23 21.54 5.37 -7.16
CA THR A 23 21.07 6.57 -7.88
C THR A 23 19.72 7.06 -7.33
N LYS A 24 19.57 8.37 -7.19
CA LYS A 24 18.28 8.98 -6.92
C LYS A 24 17.48 9.01 -8.22
N PHE A 25 16.31 8.37 -8.24
CA PHE A 25 15.39 8.45 -9.36
C PHE A 25 14.55 9.72 -9.22
N THR A 26 14.49 10.50 -10.29
CA THR A 26 13.79 11.79 -10.30
C THR A 26 12.45 11.73 -11.01
N SER A 27 12.34 10.84 -12.00
CA SER A 27 11.13 10.53 -12.73
C SER A 27 10.87 9.02 -12.75
N ALA A 28 9.61 8.63 -12.96
CA ALA A 28 9.22 7.24 -13.19
C ALA A 28 9.90 6.66 -14.45
N LEU A 29 10.24 7.51 -15.43
CA LEU A 29 10.92 7.11 -16.66
C LEU A 29 12.39 6.75 -16.43
N ASP A 30 13.03 7.38 -15.44
CA ASP A 30 14.43 7.13 -15.08
C ASP A 30 14.62 5.74 -14.46
N ILE A 31 13.54 5.14 -13.97
CA ILE A 31 13.56 3.83 -13.34
C ILE A 31 13.72 2.77 -14.43
N PRO A 32 14.78 1.93 -14.36
CA PRO A 32 15.00 0.87 -15.34
C PRO A 32 13.85 -0.14 -15.33
N VAL A 33 13.47 -0.64 -16.51
CA VAL A 33 12.35 -1.59 -16.65
C VAL A 33 12.63 -2.87 -15.85
N GLU A 34 13.89 -3.29 -15.74
CA GLU A 34 14.26 -4.49 -15.00
C GLU A 34 13.98 -4.36 -13.49
N PHE A 35 13.89 -3.14 -12.95
CA PHE A 35 13.53 -2.91 -11.55
C PHE A 35 12.04 -3.16 -11.31
N VAL A 36 11.21 -2.80 -12.29
CA VAL A 36 9.77 -3.06 -12.27
C VAL A 36 9.51 -4.56 -12.43
N GLU A 37 10.14 -5.20 -13.43
CA GLU A 37 10.01 -6.64 -13.67
C GLU A 37 10.46 -7.49 -12.48
N LYS A 38 11.55 -7.10 -11.81
CA LYS A 38 12.07 -7.79 -10.62
C LYS A 38 11.33 -7.43 -9.33
N ASN A 39 10.35 -6.54 -9.40
CA ASN A 39 9.60 -6.06 -8.25
C ASN A 39 10.50 -5.52 -7.12
N VAL A 40 11.47 -4.69 -7.48
CA VAL A 40 12.45 -4.14 -6.55
C VAL A 40 11.76 -3.23 -5.52
N LYS A 41 12.20 -3.34 -4.26
CA LYS A 41 11.79 -2.43 -3.19
C LYS A 41 12.74 -1.24 -3.15
N LEU A 42 12.17 -0.06 -3.31
CA LEU A 42 12.88 1.20 -3.17
C LEU A 42 12.46 1.88 -1.87
N ARG A 43 13.33 2.76 -1.37
CA ARG A 43 13.07 3.53 -0.16
C ARG A 43 12.72 4.96 -0.58
N GLY A 44 11.73 5.53 0.08
CA GLY A 44 11.31 6.89 -0.20
C GLY A 44 10.79 7.61 1.01
N LYS A 45 10.61 8.92 0.85
CA LYS A 45 10.05 9.84 1.83
C LYS A 45 8.80 10.47 1.24
N ILE A 46 7.69 10.36 1.95
CA ILE A 46 6.43 10.96 1.51
C ILE A 46 6.51 12.47 1.71
N HIS A 47 6.13 13.22 0.68
CA HIS A 47 5.97 14.68 0.75
C HIS A 47 4.49 15.05 0.78
N HIS A 48 3.75 14.66 -0.26
CA HIS A 48 2.34 15.01 -0.41
C HIS A 48 1.49 13.80 -0.77
N VAL A 49 0.21 13.87 -0.35
CA VAL A 49 -0.82 12.93 -0.77
C VAL A 49 -1.76 13.71 -1.68
N THR A 50 -1.87 13.29 -2.93
CA THR A 50 -2.72 13.90 -3.95
C THR A 50 -3.86 12.94 -4.30
N GLU A 51 -4.90 13.44 -4.97
CA GLU A 51 -5.99 12.60 -5.49
C GLU A 51 -5.50 11.54 -6.47
N LYS A 52 -4.43 11.84 -7.22
CA LYS A 52 -3.83 10.92 -8.20
C LYS A 52 -2.96 9.84 -7.53
N GLY A 53 -2.45 10.10 -6.33
CA GLY A 53 -1.55 9.19 -5.62
C GLY A 53 -0.61 9.89 -4.63
N LEU A 54 0.42 9.17 -4.21
CA LEU A 54 1.42 9.63 -3.25
C LEU A 54 2.62 10.24 -3.98
N GLU A 55 3.00 11.46 -3.60
CA GLU A 55 4.24 12.08 -4.05
C GLU A 55 5.37 11.73 -3.09
N VAL A 56 6.35 11.00 -3.63
CA VAL A 56 7.40 10.38 -2.84
C VAL A 56 8.76 10.75 -3.42
N GLU A 57 9.61 11.30 -2.57
CA GLU A 57 11.01 11.49 -2.91
C GLU A 57 11.75 10.17 -2.72
N HIS A 58 12.43 9.70 -3.77
CA HIS A 58 13.29 8.52 -3.67
C HIS A 58 14.54 8.85 -2.84
N ILE A 59 14.83 8.00 -1.84
CA ILE A 59 16.04 8.10 -1.03
C ILE A 59 16.91 6.88 -1.36
N PRO A 60 18.04 7.09 -2.07
CA PRO A 60 18.93 5.99 -2.40
C PRO A 60 19.50 5.35 -1.14
N ILE A 61 19.84 4.07 -1.24
CA ILE A 61 20.51 3.36 -0.15
C ILE A 61 21.93 3.91 -0.05
N SER A 62 22.18 4.67 1.02
CA SER A 62 23.45 5.33 1.30
C SER A 62 24.59 4.33 1.47
N ILE A 63 25.56 4.34 0.56
CA ILE A 63 26.87 3.69 0.75
C ILE A 63 27.85 4.76 1.24
N PRO A 64 28.59 4.53 2.34
CA PRO A 64 29.36 5.57 3.05
C PRO A 64 30.30 6.39 2.16
N PHE A 65 30.85 5.80 1.10
CA PHE A 65 31.82 6.47 0.22
C PHE A 65 31.21 7.31 -0.93
N ILE A 66 29.95 7.10 -1.31
CA ILE A 66 29.32 7.75 -2.49
C ILE A 66 28.39 8.91 -2.09
N THR A 67 28.02 8.99 -0.80
CA THR A 67 27.04 9.95 -0.28
C THR A 67 27.41 11.42 -0.44
N PHE A 68 28.70 11.77 -0.41
CA PHE A 68 29.14 13.16 -0.49
C PHE A 68 28.84 13.80 -1.85
N ILE A 69 29.03 13.06 -2.94
CA ILE A 69 28.76 13.51 -4.31
C ILE A 69 27.24 13.58 -4.56
N GLN A 70 26.50 12.60 -4.01
CA GLN A 70 25.05 12.53 -4.19
C GLN A 70 24.28 13.66 -3.52
N ARG A 71 24.74 14.15 -2.35
CA ARG A 71 24.08 15.30 -1.68
C ARG A 71 24.18 16.61 -2.48
N LYS A 72 25.24 16.78 -3.28
CA LYS A 72 25.47 18.01 -4.07
C LYS A 72 24.56 18.12 -5.29
N TRP A 73 23.97 17.01 -5.73
CA TRP A 73 23.15 16.89 -6.95
C TRP A 73 21.67 16.59 -6.65
N GLN A 74 21.20 16.82 -5.42
CA GLN A 74 19.82 16.53 -5.08
C GLN A 74 18.88 17.60 -5.64
N SER A 75 18.25 17.29 -6.76
CA SER A 75 17.02 17.96 -7.18
C SER A 75 15.85 17.51 -6.27
N ASN A 76 14.95 18.45 -5.98
CA ASN A 76 13.69 18.21 -5.25
C ASN A 76 12.65 17.57 -6.19
N SER A 77 13.00 16.43 -6.77
CA SER A 77 12.11 15.69 -7.66
C SER A 77 11.25 14.70 -6.87
N LEU A 78 9.96 14.65 -7.20
CA LEU A 78 8.98 13.77 -6.57
C LEU A 78 8.49 12.73 -7.56
N LEU A 79 8.44 11.48 -7.13
CA LEU A 79 7.85 10.38 -7.88
C LEU A 79 6.37 10.25 -7.52
N LEU A 80 5.51 10.20 -8.53
CA LEU A 80 4.09 9.91 -8.33
C LEU A 80 3.88 8.40 -8.22
N ILE A 81 3.36 7.96 -7.08
CA ILE A 81 3.13 6.55 -6.76
C ILE A 81 1.64 6.30 -6.54
N ARG A 82 1.10 5.33 -7.27
CA ARG A 82 -0.27 4.82 -7.13
C ARG A 82 -0.26 3.52 -6.34
N LEU A 83 -1.25 3.36 -5.47
CA LEU A 83 -1.45 2.13 -4.73
C LEU A 83 -1.99 1.05 -5.68
N ALA A 84 -1.15 0.06 -5.98
CA ALA A 84 -1.52 -1.03 -6.87
C ALA A 84 -2.68 -1.86 -6.30
N GLY A 85 -3.65 -2.18 -7.16
CA GLY A 85 -4.76 -3.09 -6.85
C GLY A 85 -5.76 -2.56 -5.82
N VAL A 86 -5.75 -1.25 -5.56
CA VAL A 86 -6.68 -0.60 -4.63
C VAL A 86 -7.28 0.63 -5.29
N GLU A 87 -8.60 0.67 -5.34
CA GLU A 87 -9.37 1.86 -5.68
C GLU A 87 -9.80 2.54 -4.37
N LEU A 88 -9.32 3.76 -4.14
CA LEU A 88 -9.59 4.52 -2.92
C LEU A 88 -10.95 5.16 -2.98
N THR A 89 -11.69 5.11 -1.87
CA THR A 89 -12.89 5.92 -1.69
C THR A 89 -12.51 7.31 -1.17
N PRO A 90 -13.41 8.31 -1.26
CA PRO A 90 -13.16 9.63 -0.68
C PRO A 90 -12.86 9.56 0.83
N SER A 91 -13.56 8.68 1.57
CA SER A 91 -13.27 8.40 2.97
C SER A 91 -11.90 7.77 3.20
N GLY A 92 -11.44 6.92 2.27
CA GLY A 92 -10.10 6.35 2.29
C GLY A 92 -9.01 7.38 2.04
N MET A 93 -9.27 8.39 1.21
CA MET A 93 -8.34 9.51 1.00
C MET A 93 -8.13 10.34 2.26
N VAL A 94 -9.21 10.66 2.98
CA VAL A 94 -9.12 11.37 4.27
C VAL A 94 -8.32 10.55 5.28
N TRP A 95 -8.63 9.26 5.41
CA TRP A 95 -7.88 8.37 6.30
C TRP A 95 -6.39 8.28 5.92
N LEU A 96 -6.07 8.27 4.62
CA LEU A 96 -4.70 8.22 4.12
C LEU A 96 -3.91 9.47 4.52
N LEU A 97 -4.55 10.64 4.48
CA LEU A 97 -3.98 11.91 4.94
C LEU A 97 -3.72 11.93 6.45
N GLU A 98 -4.61 11.31 7.24
CA GLU A 98 -4.44 11.22 8.70
C GLU A 98 -3.36 10.20 9.11
N GLU A 99 -3.27 9.07 8.41
CA GLU A 99 -2.34 7.99 8.73
C GLU A 99 -0.90 8.33 8.28
N LEU A 100 -0.74 9.00 7.14
CA LEU A 100 0.58 9.32 6.59
C LEU A 100 1.09 10.65 7.15
N LYS A 101 2.17 10.59 7.90
CA LYS A 101 2.84 11.81 8.38
C LYS A 101 3.64 12.44 7.24
N PRO A 102 3.67 13.79 7.16
CA PRO A 102 4.59 14.45 6.24
C PRO A 102 6.02 14.01 6.59
N SER A 103 6.86 13.81 5.57
CA SER A 103 8.23 13.34 5.75
C SER A 103 8.38 11.90 6.29
N GLN A 104 7.33 11.08 6.27
CA GLN A 104 7.42 9.69 6.68
C GLN A 104 8.22 8.84 5.70
N MET A 105 9.12 8.03 6.26
CA MET A 105 9.92 7.07 5.49
C MET A 105 9.09 5.83 5.17
N ILE A 106 9.09 5.43 3.90
CA ILE A 106 8.39 4.26 3.41
C ILE A 106 9.28 3.40 2.53
N TRP A 107 8.91 2.14 2.41
CA TRP A 107 9.38 1.28 1.34
C TRP A 107 8.27 1.13 0.32
N PHE A 108 8.59 1.25 -0.96
CA PHE A 108 7.63 1.01 -2.03
C PHE A 108 8.19 -0.04 -2.98
N GLN A 109 7.42 -1.08 -3.21
CA GLN A 109 7.76 -2.15 -4.14
C GLN A 109 7.17 -1.81 -5.50
N LEU A 110 8.03 -1.68 -6.50
CA LEU A 110 7.62 -1.44 -7.88
C LEU A 110 6.86 -2.66 -8.40
N LEU A 111 5.68 -2.46 -8.98
CA LEU A 111 4.92 -3.52 -9.65
C LEU A 111 4.69 -3.20 -11.11
N GLY A 112 4.45 -1.92 -11.43
CA GLY A 112 4.24 -1.45 -12.78
C GLY A 112 4.64 -0.01 -12.97
N ARG A 113 4.71 0.40 -14.24
CA ARG A 113 4.86 1.79 -14.63
C ARG A 113 3.80 2.13 -15.66
N GLN A 114 3.05 3.19 -15.38
CA GLN A 114 2.04 3.75 -16.27
C GLN A 114 2.42 5.22 -16.53
N ASP A 115 3.05 5.46 -17.68
CA ASP A 115 3.60 6.75 -18.08
C ASP A 115 4.51 7.39 -17.00
N LEU A 116 3.99 8.40 -16.30
CA LEU A 116 4.67 9.15 -15.25
C LEU A 116 4.36 8.65 -13.83
N ALA A 117 3.39 7.73 -13.68
CA ALA A 117 2.98 7.16 -12.41
C ALA A 117 3.51 5.73 -12.22
N LEU A 118 3.94 5.42 -11.01
CA LEU A 118 4.41 4.09 -10.63
C LEU A 118 3.31 3.37 -9.87
N GLU A 119 2.97 2.16 -10.29
CA GLU A 119 2.11 1.29 -9.50
C GLU A 119 2.94 0.51 -8.50
N CYS A 120 2.65 0.71 -7.21
CA CYS A 120 3.48 0.15 -6.15
C CYS A 120 2.65 -0.46 -5.02
N LEU A 121 3.29 -1.40 -4.29
CA LEU A 121 2.89 -1.72 -2.92
C LEU A 121 3.66 -0.84 -1.95
N VAL A 122 2.94 -0.15 -1.07
CA VAL A 122 3.55 0.73 -0.07
C VAL A 122 3.60 0.02 1.27
N LEU A 123 4.80 -0.02 1.85
CA LEU A 123 5.11 -0.60 3.14
C LEU A 123 5.51 0.52 4.09
N VAL A 124 4.67 0.74 5.09
CA VAL A 124 4.85 1.79 6.09
C VAL A 124 5.27 1.14 7.40
N ASN A 125 6.24 1.75 8.09
CA ASN A 125 6.62 1.31 9.42
C ASN A 125 5.69 1.95 10.47
N LYS A 126 4.92 1.13 11.20
CA LYS A 126 4.01 1.59 12.27
C LYS A 126 4.61 1.45 13.68
N GLY A 127 5.86 1.02 13.82
CA GLY A 127 6.50 0.86 15.14
C GLY A 127 8.00 0.60 15.05
N ARG A 128 8.62 0.06 16.12
CA ARG A 128 10.06 -0.24 16.09
C ARG A 128 10.41 -1.39 15.14
N PHE A 129 9.50 -2.36 14.93
CA PHE A 129 9.77 -3.58 14.14
C PHE A 129 8.62 -4.05 13.24
N LEU A 130 7.49 -3.31 13.16
CA LEU A 130 6.30 -3.75 12.42
C LEU A 130 6.11 -2.89 11.17
N SER A 131 6.40 -3.49 10.00
CA SER A 131 6.00 -2.94 8.71
C SER A 131 4.64 -3.46 8.30
N VAL A 132 3.76 -2.56 7.86
CA VAL A 132 2.41 -2.87 7.39
C VAL A 132 2.29 -2.47 5.93
N CYS A 133 1.66 -3.34 5.13
CA CYS A 133 1.31 -3.02 3.75
C CYS A 133 0.09 -2.09 3.74
N LEU A 134 0.28 -0.86 3.28
CA LEU A 134 -0.74 0.16 3.24
C LEU A 134 -1.93 -0.24 2.36
N ASN A 135 -1.66 -0.85 1.19
CA ASN A 135 -2.68 -1.35 0.28
C ASN A 135 -3.60 -2.38 0.97
N GLU A 136 -3.03 -3.29 1.77
CA GLU A 136 -3.80 -4.30 2.50
C GLU A 136 -4.59 -3.68 3.66
N GLU A 137 -4.00 -2.69 4.35
CA GLU A 137 -4.65 -2.02 5.48
C GLU A 137 -5.90 -1.25 5.05
N ILE A 138 -5.83 -0.54 3.93
CA ILE A 138 -6.95 0.23 3.37
C ILE A 138 -8.14 -0.70 3.08
N LEU A 139 -7.88 -1.82 2.40
CA LEU A 139 -8.92 -2.82 2.13
C LEU A 139 -9.45 -3.44 3.42
N ARG A 140 -8.59 -3.70 4.41
CA ARG A 140 -8.98 -4.28 5.71
C ARG A 140 -9.89 -3.37 6.53
N GLN A 141 -9.75 -2.06 6.38
CA GLN A 141 -10.62 -1.07 7.00
C GLN A 141 -11.89 -0.79 6.17
N GLY A 142 -11.98 -1.34 4.95
CA GLY A 142 -13.10 -1.07 4.04
C GLY A 142 -13.05 0.36 3.47
N LEU A 143 -11.85 0.92 3.31
CA LEU A 143 -11.61 2.28 2.81
C LEU A 143 -11.34 2.32 1.30
N GLY A 144 -11.56 1.19 0.62
CA GLY A 144 -11.33 1.04 -0.80
C GLY A 144 -11.82 -0.31 -1.28
N ARG A 145 -11.82 -0.49 -2.60
CA ARG A 145 -12.17 -1.74 -3.29
C ARG A 145 -10.94 -2.35 -3.94
N THR A 146 -10.94 -3.67 -4.11
CA THR A 146 -9.85 -4.32 -4.85
C THR A 146 -9.97 -3.98 -6.33
N ALA A 147 -8.93 -3.38 -6.91
CA ALA A 147 -8.83 -3.07 -8.33
C ALA A 147 -7.91 -4.05 -9.06
N ARG A 148 -7.93 -3.99 -10.40
CA ARG A 148 -6.91 -4.68 -11.21
C ARG A 148 -5.54 -4.04 -10.96
N ILE A 149 -4.51 -4.88 -11.01
CA ILE A 149 -3.11 -4.44 -10.97
C ILE A 149 -2.67 -4.40 -12.42
N GLU A 150 -2.59 -3.20 -13.01
CA GLU A 150 -2.28 -3.02 -14.44
C GLU A 150 -0.79 -3.23 -14.71
N GLY A 151 0.05 -3.10 -13.68
CA GLY A 151 1.50 -3.20 -13.74
C GLY A 151 2.11 -4.59 -13.86
N LEU A 152 1.39 -5.63 -13.46
CA LEU A 152 1.98 -6.95 -13.23
C LEU A 152 1.39 -7.98 -14.19
N HIS A 153 2.26 -8.76 -14.85
CA HIS A 153 1.84 -9.81 -15.77
C HIS A 153 0.89 -10.81 -15.09
N HIS A 154 -0.31 -10.99 -15.66
CA HIS A 154 -1.39 -11.79 -15.05
C HIS A 154 -1.01 -13.26 -14.82
N ASP A 155 -0.06 -13.79 -15.60
CA ASP A 155 0.42 -15.17 -15.46
C ASP A 155 1.46 -15.36 -14.36
N SER A 156 1.91 -14.29 -13.72
CA SER A 156 2.89 -14.38 -12.64
C SER A 156 2.27 -14.97 -11.37
N ARG A 157 2.96 -15.93 -10.75
CA ARG A 157 2.59 -16.46 -9.42
C ARG A 157 2.52 -15.35 -8.37
N LEU A 158 3.32 -14.29 -8.52
CA LEU A 158 3.30 -13.14 -7.63
C LEU A 158 2.00 -12.35 -7.73
N TYR A 159 1.46 -12.19 -8.95
CA TYR A 159 0.18 -11.54 -9.20
C TYR A 159 -0.94 -12.23 -8.43
N TRP A 160 -1.10 -13.54 -8.63
CA TRP A 160 -2.14 -14.31 -7.95
C TRP A 160 -1.98 -14.31 -6.43
N LYS A 161 -0.73 -14.40 -5.93
CA LYS A 161 -0.47 -14.34 -4.49
C LYS A 161 -0.88 -13.00 -3.89
N LEU A 162 -0.54 -11.90 -4.56
CA LEU A 162 -0.86 -10.55 -4.11
C LEU A 162 -2.35 -10.26 -4.21
N HIS A 163 -2.96 -10.55 -5.37
CA HIS A 163 -4.37 -10.34 -5.62
C HIS A 163 -5.23 -11.13 -4.62
N LYS A 164 -4.88 -12.40 -4.36
CA LYS A 164 -5.55 -13.22 -3.33
C LYS A 164 -5.44 -12.62 -1.93
N ARG A 165 -4.33 -11.94 -1.58
CA ARG A 165 -4.18 -11.27 -0.28
C ARG A 165 -5.08 -10.03 -0.18
N LEU A 166 -5.13 -9.22 -1.23
CA LEU A 166 -5.99 -8.03 -1.29
C LEU A 166 -7.47 -8.43 -1.19
N LEU A 167 -7.90 -9.40 -1.99
CA LEU A 167 -9.27 -9.95 -1.92
C LEU A 167 -9.61 -10.52 -0.53
N ARG A 168 -8.68 -11.20 0.12
CA ARG A 168 -8.89 -11.69 1.49
C ARG A 168 -9.08 -10.54 2.49
N ALA A 169 -8.36 -9.44 2.32
CA ALA A 169 -8.50 -8.26 3.18
C ALA A 169 -9.87 -7.59 2.97
N GLU A 170 -10.30 -7.44 1.72
CA GLU A 170 -11.63 -6.93 1.36
C GLU A 170 -12.75 -7.83 1.90
N LEU A 171 -12.68 -9.14 1.70
CA LEU A 171 -13.64 -10.10 2.28
C LEU A 171 -13.69 -10.05 3.80
N LYS A 172 -12.58 -9.71 4.47
CA LYS A 172 -12.55 -9.54 5.92
C LYS A 172 -13.21 -8.25 6.36
N ALA A 173 -13.08 -7.17 5.59
CA ALA A 173 -13.78 -5.91 5.85
C ALA A 173 -15.29 -6.07 5.62
N LEU A 174 -15.68 -6.76 4.55
CA LEU A 174 -17.05 -7.18 4.26
C LEU A 174 -17.66 -7.95 5.43
N LYS A 175 -17.02 -9.04 5.87
CA LYS A 175 -17.49 -9.84 7.02
C LYS A 175 -17.60 -9.05 8.33
N LYS A 176 -16.85 -7.96 8.46
CA LYS A 176 -16.84 -7.09 9.64
C LYS A 176 -17.71 -5.84 9.48
N ASN A 177 -18.43 -5.70 8.36
CA ASN A 177 -19.24 -4.52 8.02
C ASN A 177 -18.50 -3.20 8.27
N LYS A 178 -17.26 -3.11 7.77
CA LYS A 178 -16.39 -1.95 7.97
C LYS A 178 -16.36 -1.02 6.77
N GLY A 179 -16.22 0.28 7.03
CA GLY A 179 -16.02 1.31 6.00
C GLY A 179 -17.19 1.34 5.02
N ILE A 180 -16.90 1.21 3.71
CA ILE A 180 -17.90 1.17 2.64
C ILE A 180 -18.90 0.01 2.76
N TRP A 181 -18.56 -1.03 3.52
CA TRP A 181 -19.38 -2.22 3.73
C TRP A 181 -20.24 -2.12 4.98
N LYS A 182 -20.18 -1.00 5.70
CA LYS A 182 -21.10 -0.73 6.80
C LYS A 182 -22.46 -0.44 6.18
N GLU A 183 -23.29 -1.46 6.05
CA GLU A 183 -24.69 -1.28 5.71
C GLU A 183 -25.33 -0.38 6.77
N GLU A 184 -25.62 0.87 6.41
CA GLU A 184 -26.28 1.85 7.28
C GLU A 184 -27.72 1.46 7.65
N SER A 185 -28.20 0.24 7.35
CA SER A 185 -29.63 -0.01 7.51
C SER A 185 -30.09 -1.44 7.79
N SER A 186 -29.36 -2.51 7.49
CA SER A 186 -29.96 -3.84 7.65
C SER A 186 -30.08 -4.26 9.12
N PHE A 187 -29.03 -4.09 9.93
CA PHE A 187 -29.09 -4.47 11.35
C PHE A 187 -29.93 -3.51 12.20
N GLU A 188 -29.94 -2.22 11.90
CA GLU A 188 -30.83 -1.26 12.58
C GLU A 188 -32.28 -1.47 12.15
N LYS A 189 -32.59 -1.65 10.85
CA LYS A 189 -33.96 -1.99 10.41
C LYS A 189 -34.43 -3.33 10.96
N ILE A 190 -33.56 -4.35 11.03
CA ILE A 190 -33.88 -5.66 11.61
C ILE A 190 -34.07 -5.54 13.12
N ARG A 191 -33.21 -4.79 13.82
CA ARG A 191 -33.34 -4.55 15.27
C ARG A 191 -34.59 -3.72 15.58
N ASP A 192 -34.91 -2.73 14.77
CA ASP A 192 -36.11 -1.91 14.91
C ASP A 192 -37.35 -2.76 14.60
N HIS A 193 -37.36 -3.57 13.53
CA HIS A 193 -38.44 -4.53 13.28
C HIS A 193 -38.61 -5.55 14.41
N ILE A 194 -37.53 -6.10 14.93
CA ILE A 194 -37.57 -7.08 16.03
C ILE A 194 -38.07 -6.41 17.32
N SER A 195 -37.62 -5.19 17.61
CA SER A 195 -38.03 -4.44 18.82
C SER A 195 -39.49 -3.97 18.76
N ASN A 196 -39.98 -3.65 17.56
CA ASN A 196 -41.34 -3.21 17.31
C ASN A 196 -42.30 -4.38 17.05
N ASN A 197 -41.80 -5.62 17.05
CA ASN A 197 -42.62 -6.81 16.92
C ASN A 197 -43.37 -7.07 18.23
N LYS A 198 -44.69 -7.19 18.16
CA LYS A 198 -45.60 -7.38 19.32
C LYS A 198 -45.13 -8.49 20.27
N PHE A 199 -44.54 -9.55 19.72
CA PHE A 199 -44.08 -10.72 20.48
C PHE A 199 -42.91 -10.40 21.43
N VAL A 200 -42.00 -9.53 21.02
CA VAL A 200 -40.84 -9.10 21.84
C VAL A 200 -41.29 -8.14 22.94
N GLN A 201 -42.31 -7.32 22.66
CA GLN A 201 -42.93 -6.44 23.67
C GLN A 201 -43.68 -7.25 24.73
N THR A 202 -44.43 -8.27 24.34
CA THR A 202 -45.11 -9.18 25.30
C THR A 202 -44.11 -9.97 26.14
N LEU A 203 -43.00 -10.43 25.56
CA LEU A 203 -41.93 -11.10 26.30
C LEU A 203 -41.23 -10.16 27.30
N LYS A 204 -40.98 -8.90 26.92
CA LYS A 204 -40.45 -7.89 27.83
C LYS A 204 -41.41 -7.60 28.99
N GLN A 205 -42.70 -7.52 28.72
CA GLN A 205 -43.73 -7.34 29.76
C GLN A 205 -43.79 -8.55 30.71
N PHE A 206 -43.73 -9.77 30.18
CA PHE A 206 -43.66 -10.99 30.99
C PHE A 206 -42.40 -11.07 31.86
N ALA A 207 -41.25 -10.72 31.32
CA ALA A 207 -39.99 -10.70 32.05
C ALA A 207 -39.99 -9.64 33.18
N ASN A 208 -40.59 -8.47 32.93
CA ASN A 208 -40.76 -7.45 33.96
C ASN A 208 -41.76 -7.87 35.04
N TRP A 209 -42.83 -8.57 34.67
CA TRP A 209 -43.79 -9.15 35.62
C TRP A 209 -43.14 -10.20 36.53
N LEU A 210 -42.34 -11.12 35.96
CA LEU A 210 -41.56 -12.12 36.72
C LEU A 210 -40.51 -11.52 37.66
N ARG A 211 -40.08 -10.28 37.43
CA ARG A 211 -39.10 -9.59 38.28
C ARG A 211 -39.75 -8.80 39.43
N SER A 212 -41.07 -8.62 39.35
CA SER A 212 -41.89 -7.89 40.32
C SER A 212 -42.56 -8.83 41.34
N TYR A 213 -42.33 -10.13 41.23
CA TYR A 213 -42.81 -11.20 42.11
C TYR A 213 -41.61 -11.94 42.70
#